data_AF-A0A2T4V596-F1
#
_entry.id   AF-A0A2T4V596-F1
#
_cell.length_a   1.000
_cell.length_b   1.000
_cell.length_c   1.000
_cell.angle_alpha   90.00
_cell.angle_beta   90.00
_cell.angle_gamma   90.00
#
_symmetry.space_group_name_H-M   'P 1'
#
loop_
_entity.id
_entity.type
_entity.pdbx_description
1 polymer ?
#
loop_
_entity_poly.entity_id
_entity_poly.type
_entity_poly.pdbx_seq_one_letter_code
_entity_poly.pdbx_strand_id
1 'polypeptide(L)'
;MSAFDRMRNNAFVGVSSAIIGLTLATAHDARAEQPPPPCHPNPHAAEDVATVANRGDVVSLPGPLKARLVQLADRPHSILPLQVYGEAPSPSLLFQYYLLETSGFERNVFVSVIPGVNDTAMKTVTGGNCGLPTVGSVRLVVEPKPGLPTDPNNVRAFIDVFTDISGLFVINNESGWYEGWMIHDLVVPSVAPPRPDGHAQFGKITGEDAVHLARMGSGNNVPGHIFTTDGNAVRFPSESDRFPRFQTNVVPLQLSMGAYNSLQQSDAHNYWEFNYTTNWIHPLYELPFTGGFPDRIGAPPDAFEDGEIGKLSSLVPGSGPFGVKNKANVYGDSPYRPRDPDLFDADVDSQREFRQRFIPSGLANEVFLDVFVRRASFFPWENNLNRRLFLAYALEVARVDTNRDGVVSASEGDVDTASDGFPDNTRLFIPATAFNRFAVTREINDGYLAPRFAPSQRAWVLTGALQAVSPVVPASEGRDGDDR
;
A
#
# COMPACT_ATOMS: atom_id res chain seq x y z
N MET A 1 30.35 -52.56 -3.84
CA MET A 1 31.35 -52.48 -4.93
C MET A 1 30.60 -52.83 -6.20
N SER A 2 30.42 -52.06 -7.27
CA SER A 2 30.77 -50.72 -7.79
C SER A 2 30.08 -50.72 -9.18
N ALA A 3 29.67 -49.67 -9.87
CA ALA A 3 29.64 -48.22 -9.68
C ALA A 3 29.07 -47.66 -11.01
N PHE A 4 28.22 -46.62 -10.90
CA PHE A 4 28.26 -45.39 -11.71
C PHE A 4 28.02 -45.46 -13.25
N ASP A 5 26.91 -44.88 -13.75
CA ASP A 5 26.74 -43.46 -14.25
C ASP A 5 27.10 -43.38 -15.76
N ARG A 6 26.53 -42.58 -16.68
CA ARG A 6 25.57 -41.46 -16.67
C ARG A 6 25.33 -41.01 -18.15
N MET A 7 24.27 -40.21 -18.37
CA MET A 7 24.04 -39.22 -19.45
C MET A 7 23.53 -39.75 -20.81
N ARG A 8 22.62 -39.10 -21.55
CA ARG A 8 21.88 -37.82 -21.43
C ARG A 8 20.83 -37.75 -22.57
N ASN A 9 19.92 -36.78 -22.46
CA ASN A 9 19.03 -36.20 -23.48
C ASN A 9 17.63 -36.81 -23.58
N ASN A 10 16.66 -36.15 -22.94
CA ASN A 10 15.34 -35.98 -23.54
C ASN A 10 14.81 -34.57 -23.28
N ALA A 11 14.21 -34.05 -24.34
CA ALA A 11 13.77 -32.68 -24.55
C ALA A 11 12.74 -32.22 -23.50
N PHE A 12 12.94 -31.01 -22.98
CA PHE A 12 11.91 -30.23 -22.34
C PHE A 12 11.03 -29.59 -23.42
N VAL A 13 9.76 -29.98 -23.46
CA VAL A 13 8.71 -29.29 -24.21
C VAL A 13 8.19 -28.17 -23.31
N GLY A 14 8.59 -26.93 -23.63
CA GLY A 14 8.03 -25.73 -23.02
C GLY A 14 6.68 -25.42 -23.66
N VAL A 15 5.60 -25.49 -22.87
CA VAL A 15 4.29 -24.94 -23.25
C VAL A 15 4.22 -23.53 -22.70
N SER A 16 4.55 -22.55 -23.54
CA SER A 16 4.27 -21.15 -23.30
C SER A 16 2.77 -20.90 -23.52
N SER A 17 2.03 -20.69 -22.44
CA SER A 17 0.67 -20.15 -22.51
C SER A 17 0.74 -18.67 -22.87
N ALA A 18 0.53 -18.36 -24.16
CA ALA A 18 0.36 -17.01 -24.63
C ALA A 18 -1.01 -16.47 -24.18
N ILE A 19 -1.02 -15.56 -23.21
CA ILE A 19 -2.18 -14.71 -22.91
C ILE A 19 -2.24 -13.67 -24.03
N ILE A 20 -3.14 -13.87 -24.99
CA ILE A 20 -3.50 -12.84 -25.97
C ILE A 20 -4.36 -11.81 -25.24
N GLY A 21 -3.72 -10.80 -24.67
CA GLY A 21 -4.40 -9.58 -24.23
C GLY A 21 -4.89 -8.83 -25.45
N LEU A 22 -6.19 -8.89 -25.71
CA LEU A 22 -6.84 -8.05 -26.72
C LEU A 22 -6.90 -6.62 -26.16
N THR A 23 -5.86 -5.83 -26.39
CA THR A 23 -5.88 -4.39 -26.14
C THR A 23 -6.77 -3.72 -27.19
N LEU A 24 -8.04 -3.53 -26.85
CA LEU A 24 -8.86 -2.51 -27.50
C LEU A 24 -8.35 -1.14 -27.05
N ALA A 25 -7.26 -0.70 -27.68
CA ALA A 25 -6.87 0.70 -27.65
C ALA A 25 -7.90 1.46 -28.49
N THR A 26 -8.99 1.91 -27.86
CA THR A 26 -9.76 3.00 -28.44
C THR A 26 -8.84 4.20 -28.49
N ALA A 27 -8.45 4.62 -29.68
CA ALA A 27 -7.89 5.94 -29.91
C ALA A 27 -8.92 6.96 -29.42
N HIS A 28 -8.76 7.42 -28.18
CA HIS A 28 -9.36 8.67 -27.76
C HIS A 28 -8.61 9.75 -28.51
N ASP A 29 -9.26 10.27 -29.57
CA ASP A 29 -8.94 11.61 -30.05
C ASP A 29 -8.89 12.51 -28.83
N ALA A 30 -7.70 13.08 -28.57
CA ALA A 30 -7.42 14.04 -27.51
C ALA A 30 -8.26 15.31 -27.76
N ARG A 31 -9.55 15.24 -27.48
CA ARG A 31 -10.33 16.42 -27.18
C ARG A 31 -9.81 16.93 -25.85
N ALA A 32 -9.48 18.22 -25.82
CA ALA A 32 -9.16 18.92 -24.58
C ALA A 32 -10.28 18.60 -23.56
N GLU A 33 -9.92 18.00 -22.44
CA GLU A 33 -10.82 17.59 -21.38
C GLU A 33 -11.18 18.81 -20.53
N GLN A 34 -11.84 19.75 -21.18
CA GLN A 34 -12.31 21.00 -20.59
C GLN A 34 -13.74 20.83 -20.06
N PRO A 35 -14.08 21.45 -18.91
CA PRO A 35 -15.44 21.42 -18.40
C PRO A 35 -16.40 22.18 -19.32
N PRO A 36 -17.67 21.73 -19.46
CA PRO A 36 -18.66 22.47 -20.21
C PRO A 36 -19.15 23.72 -19.45
N PRO A 37 -19.70 24.75 -20.15
CA PRO A 37 -20.43 25.85 -19.51
C PRO A 37 -21.53 25.33 -18.56
N PRO A 38 -21.81 26.01 -17.42
CA PRO A 38 -21.35 27.35 -17.05
C PRO A 38 -19.93 27.42 -16.47
N CYS A 39 -19.20 26.31 -16.48
CA CYS A 39 -17.90 26.23 -15.83
C CYS A 39 -16.78 26.75 -16.71
N HIS A 40 -15.70 27.14 -16.06
CA HIS A 40 -14.60 27.84 -16.71
C HIS A 40 -13.53 26.83 -17.14
N PRO A 41 -13.19 26.77 -18.43
CA PRO A 41 -12.07 25.96 -18.90
C PRO A 41 -10.74 26.53 -18.40
N ASN A 42 -9.67 25.73 -18.51
CA ASN A 42 -8.32 26.24 -18.37
C ASN A 42 -8.02 27.19 -19.56
N PRO A 43 -7.81 28.50 -19.33
CA PRO A 43 -7.51 29.44 -20.41
C PRO A 43 -6.12 29.25 -21.02
N HIS A 44 -5.21 28.53 -20.34
CA HIS A 44 -3.82 28.29 -20.74
C HIS A 44 -3.55 26.84 -21.18
N ALA A 45 -4.60 26.02 -21.34
CA ALA A 45 -4.51 24.58 -21.59
C ALA A 45 -3.46 24.16 -22.63
N ALA A 46 -3.41 24.81 -23.80
CA ALA A 46 -2.45 24.47 -24.85
C ALA A 46 -0.99 24.75 -24.45
N GLU A 47 -0.75 25.84 -23.72
CA GLU A 47 0.57 26.21 -23.20
C GLU A 47 1.00 25.29 -22.05
N ASP A 48 0.07 24.97 -21.14
CA ASP A 48 0.32 24.06 -20.01
C ASP A 48 0.63 22.64 -20.47
N VAL A 49 -0.15 22.13 -21.43
CA VAL A 49 0.09 20.85 -22.11
C VAL A 49 1.47 20.84 -22.76
N ALA A 50 1.81 21.88 -23.52
CA ALA A 50 3.12 21.97 -24.16
C ALA A 50 4.25 22.06 -23.12
N THR A 51 4.06 22.80 -22.04
CA THR A 51 5.03 22.95 -20.95
C THR A 51 5.30 21.60 -20.31
N VAL A 52 4.26 20.89 -19.85
CA VAL A 52 4.41 19.59 -19.18
C VAL A 52 4.93 18.53 -20.14
N ALA A 53 4.47 18.48 -21.39
CA ALA A 53 4.91 17.45 -22.34
C ALA A 53 6.40 17.54 -22.71
N ASN A 54 7.02 18.71 -22.57
CA ASN A 54 8.40 18.98 -22.96
C ASN A 54 9.35 19.14 -21.77
N ARG A 55 8.87 19.09 -20.52
CA ARG A 55 9.72 19.09 -19.33
C ARG A 55 10.67 17.88 -19.28
N GLY A 56 11.88 18.08 -18.76
CA GLY A 56 12.92 17.06 -18.71
C GLY A 56 12.54 15.85 -17.85
N ASP A 57 11.77 16.07 -16.79
CA ASP A 57 11.24 15.01 -15.92
C ASP A 57 10.09 14.21 -16.55
N VAL A 58 9.52 14.69 -17.66
CA VAL A 58 8.34 14.11 -18.33
C VAL A 58 8.67 13.51 -19.70
N VAL A 59 9.64 14.07 -20.43
CA VAL A 59 9.87 13.78 -21.85
C VAL A 59 10.16 12.30 -22.11
N SER A 60 10.85 11.64 -21.18
CA SER A 60 11.29 10.23 -21.27
C SER A 60 10.30 9.23 -20.66
N LEU A 61 9.20 9.71 -20.06
CA LEU A 61 8.26 8.83 -19.35
C LEU A 61 7.48 7.94 -20.32
N PRO A 62 7.02 6.75 -19.86
CA PRO A 62 6.14 5.89 -20.65
C PRO A 62 4.90 6.63 -21.15
N GLY A 63 4.51 6.34 -22.39
CA GLY A 63 3.40 7.02 -23.08
C GLY A 63 2.11 7.17 -22.24
N PRO A 64 1.60 6.11 -21.58
CA PRO A 64 0.41 6.21 -20.74
C PRO A 64 0.56 7.18 -19.56
N LEU A 65 1.72 7.18 -18.89
CA LEU A 65 2.01 8.09 -17.78
C LEU A 65 2.13 9.54 -18.28
N LYS A 66 2.89 9.76 -19.36
CA LYS A 66 3.02 11.08 -19.99
C LYS A 66 1.66 11.64 -20.41
N ALA A 67 0.81 10.81 -21.03
CA ALA A 67 -0.54 11.21 -21.42
C ALA A 67 -1.40 11.61 -20.21
N ARG A 68 -1.28 10.90 -19.08
CA ARG A 68 -1.97 11.27 -17.83
C ARG A 68 -1.48 12.61 -17.28
N LEU A 69 -0.18 12.87 -17.21
CA LEU A 69 0.34 14.16 -16.74
C LEU A 69 -0.09 15.33 -17.64
N VAL A 70 -0.08 15.11 -18.96
CA VAL A 70 -0.58 16.11 -19.94
C VAL A 70 -2.08 16.34 -19.79
N GLN A 71 -2.86 15.29 -19.55
CA GLN A 71 -4.30 15.40 -19.26
C GLN A 71 -4.55 16.23 -18.00
N LEU A 72 -3.75 16.05 -16.94
CA LEU A 72 -3.85 16.86 -15.72
C LEU A 72 -3.54 18.34 -15.99
N ALA A 73 -2.56 18.64 -16.85
CA ALA A 73 -2.19 20.00 -17.24
C ALA A 73 -3.24 20.69 -18.13
N ASP A 74 -3.90 19.93 -19.00
CA ASP A 74 -4.98 20.44 -19.84
C ASP A 74 -6.16 20.94 -19.00
N ARG A 75 -6.54 20.19 -17.96
CA ARG A 75 -7.70 20.48 -17.09
C ARG A 75 -7.49 21.75 -16.25
N PRO A 76 -8.58 22.36 -15.72
CA PRO A 76 -8.45 23.38 -14.67
C PRO A 76 -7.62 22.86 -13.49
N HIS A 77 -6.58 23.60 -13.12
CA HIS A 77 -5.66 23.29 -12.04
C HIS A 77 -5.19 24.57 -11.32
N SER A 78 -4.79 24.42 -10.05
CA SER A 78 -4.17 25.50 -9.29
C SER A 78 -2.69 25.61 -9.60
N ILE A 79 -2.04 24.45 -9.78
CA ILE A 79 -0.65 24.32 -10.20
C ILE A 79 -0.51 23.17 -11.19
N LEU A 80 0.50 23.24 -12.05
CA LEU A 80 0.84 22.12 -12.93
C LEU A 80 1.26 20.89 -12.09
N PRO A 81 1.11 19.66 -12.62
CA PRO A 81 1.67 18.45 -12.01
C PRO A 81 3.13 18.65 -11.60
N LEU A 82 3.54 18.04 -10.49
CA LEU A 82 4.85 18.28 -9.86
C LEU A 82 5.98 18.12 -10.87
N GLN A 83 6.88 19.11 -10.89
CA GLN A 83 8.21 18.95 -11.44
C GLN A 83 9.08 18.20 -10.45
N VAL A 84 9.60 17.07 -10.92
CA VAL A 84 10.49 16.23 -10.14
C VAL A 84 11.91 16.71 -10.39
N TYR A 85 12.62 16.95 -9.29
CA TYR A 85 14.04 17.31 -9.25
C TYR A 85 14.80 16.13 -8.64
N GLY A 86 16.05 15.92 -9.05
CA GLY A 86 16.87 14.87 -8.45
C GLY A 86 17.58 15.36 -7.19
N GLU A 87 17.69 14.49 -6.19
CA GLU A 87 18.49 14.75 -4.97
C GLU A 87 19.95 14.29 -5.14
N ALA A 88 20.28 13.71 -6.30
CA ALA A 88 21.60 13.24 -6.67
C ALA A 88 22.15 13.96 -7.93
N PRO A 89 23.47 13.89 -8.21
CA PRO A 89 24.03 14.46 -9.44
C PRO A 89 23.52 13.84 -10.74
N SER A 90 22.98 12.61 -10.66
CA SER A 90 22.34 11.92 -11.79
C SER A 90 20.84 11.96 -11.63
N PRO A 91 20.06 11.97 -12.73
CA PRO A 91 18.61 11.96 -12.65
C PRO A 91 18.07 10.73 -11.91
N SER A 92 16.99 10.96 -11.19
CA SER A 92 16.05 9.97 -10.65
C SER A 92 15.59 9.02 -11.74
N LEU A 93 15.44 7.74 -11.42
CA LEU A 93 15.07 6.72 -12.39
C LEU A 93 13.69 6.14 -12.09
N LEU A 94 12.71 6.38 -12.97
CA LEU A 94 11.39 5.76 -12.87
C LEU A 94 11.48 4.27 -13.13
N PHE A 95 11.07 3.47 -12.13
CA PHE A 95 10.98 2.02 -12.24
C PHE A 95 9.54 1.51 -12.18
N GLN A 96 8.61 2.34 -11.71
CA GLN A 96 7.22 1.95 -11.48
C GLN A 96 6.29 3.16 -11.44
N TYR A 97 5.04 2.98 -11.88
CA TYR A 97 3.99 3.98 -11.72
C TYR A 97 2.60 3.35 -11.58
N TYR A 98 1.63 4.18 -11.19
CA TYR A 98 0.21 3.84 -11.14
C TYR A 98 -0.59 4.89 -11.90
N LEU A 99 -1.62 4.45 -12.63
CA LEU A 99 -2.64 5.35 -13.17
C LEU A 99 -3.90 5.17 -12.33
N LEU A 100 -4.40 6.28 -11.78
CA LEU A 100 -5.48 6.29 -10.80
C LEU A 100 -6.81 6.65 -11.45
N GLU A 101 -7.83 5.84 -11.16
CA GLU A 101 -9.20 5.99 -11.68
C GLU A 101 -10.25 5.82 -10.60
N THR A 102 -11.46 6.34 -10.85
CA THR A 102 -12.64 6.20 -9.96
C THR A 102 -13.43 4.90 -10.17
N SER A 103 -12.88 3.97 -10.94
CA SER A 103 -13.45 2.66 -11.27
C SER A 103 -12.64 1.51 -10.65
N GLY A 104 -13.16 0.29 -10.67
CA GLY A 104 -12.44 -0.90 -10.19
C GLY A 104 -12.59 -1.18 -8.69
N PHE A 105 -13.60 -0.60 -8.05
CA PHE A 105 -14.01 -0.89 -6.67
C PHE A 105 -15.51 -0.64 -6.51
N GLU A 106 -16.10 -1.09 -5.39
CA GLU A 106 -17.54 -0.91 -5.13
C GLU A 106 -17.92 0.58 -5.16
N ARG A 107 -18.91 0.92 -5.99
CA ARG A 107 -19.42 2.30 -6.09
C ARG A 107 -19.93 2.77 -4.73
N ASN A 108 -19.45 3.94 -4.31
CA ASN A 108 -19.82 4.55 -3.03
C ASN A 108 -20.35 5.99 -3.21
N VAL A 109 -20.74 6.61 -2.09
CA VAL A 109 -21.37 7.95 -2.05
C VAL A 109 -20.45 9.07 -2.54
N PHE A 110 -19.14 8.86 -2.59
CA PHE A 110 -18.18 9.87 -3.04
C PHE A 110 -18.07 9.94 -4.56
N VAL A 111 -18.23 8.80 -5.22
CA VAL A 111 -18.04 8.65 -6.68
C VAL A 111 -19.33 8.43 -7.46
N SER A 112 -20.44 8.09 -6.78
CA SER A 112 -21.70 7.73 -7.43
C SER A 112 -22.95 8.26 -6.70
N VAL A 113 -24.05 8.35 -7.43
CA VAL A 113 -25.38 8.59 -6.85
C VAL A 113 -25.98 7.26 -6.41
N ILE A 114 -26.36 7.20 -5.15
CA ILE A 114 -27.08 6.11 -4.51
C ILE A 114 -28.50 6.61 -4.22
N PRO A 115 -29.52 6.02 -4.86
CA PRO A 115 -30.92 6.44 -4.69
C PRO A 115 -31.35 6.51 -3.23
N GLY A 116 -31.94 7.64 -2.83
CA GLY A 116 -32.43 7.89 -1.46
C GLY A 116 -31.35 8.26 -0.44
N VAL A 117 -30.06 8.27 -0.83
CA VAL A 117 -28.93 8.58 0.06
C VAL A 117 -28.33 9.94 -0.29
N ASN A 118 -27.98 10.15 -1.56
CA ASN A 118 -27.31 11.36 -2.02
C ASN A 118 -27.86 11.87 -3.37
N ASP A 119 -29.16 11.68 -3.62
CA ASP A 119 -29.84 12.02 -4.89
C ASP A 119 -29.53 13.43 -5.42
N THR A 120 -29.42 14.39 -4.51
CA THR A 120 -29.18 15.80 -4.82
C THR A 120 -27.87 16.33 -4.26
N ALA A 121 -27.09 15.48 -3.56
CA ALA A 121 -25.84 15.93 -2.97
C ALA A 121 -24.74 15.94 -4.04
N MET A 122 -23.84 16.90 -3.94
CA MET A 122 -22.68 16.96 -4.81
C MET A 122 -21.74 15.80 -4.50
N LYS A 123 -21.36 15.04 -5.52
CA LYS A 123 -20.36 13.98 -5.40
C LYS A 123 -18.99 14.63 -5.18
N THR A 124 -18.28 14.23 -4.14
CA THR A 124 -17.05 14.92 -3.74
C THR A 124 -15.83 14.58 -4.58
N VAL A 125 -15.93 13.56 -5.44
CA VAL A 125 -14.85 13.09 -6.30
C VAL A 125 -15.29 13.31 -7.75
N THR A 126 -16.35 12.64 -8.21
CA THR A 126 -16.81 12.73 -9.61
C THR A 126 -17.78 13.88 -9.89
N GLY A 127 -17.90 14.86 -8.99
CA GLY A 127 -18.70 16.08 -9.16
C GLY A 127 -17.87 17.33 -9.39
N GLY A 128 -16.56 17.26 -9.13
CA GLY A 128 -15.64 18.37 -9.30
C GLY A 128 -15.41 18.79 -10.72
N ASN A 129 -14.99 20.05 -10.88
CA ASN A 129 -14.75 20.69 -12.18
C ASN A 129 -15.88 20.39 -13.17
N CYS A 130 -17.12 20.44 -12.67
CA CYS A 130 -18.35 20.27 -13.45
C CYS A 130 -18.51 18.90 -14.11
N GLY A 131 -18.17 17.87 -13.34
CA GLY A 131 -18.42 16.48 -13.71
C GLY A 131 -17.33 15.85 -14.55
N LEU A 132 -16.16 16.50 -14.67
CA LEU A 132 -14.98 15.83 -15.19
C LEU A 132 -14.63 14.63 -14.28
N PRO A 133 -14.18 13.50 -14.85
CA PRO A 133 -13.78 12.35 -14.06
C PRO A 133 -12.56 12.71 -13.20
N THR A 134 -12.50 12.21 -11.96
CA THR A 134 -11.28 12.31 -11.16
C THR A 134 -10.26 11.32 -11.71
N VAL A 135 -9.07 11.82 -11.97
CA VAL A 135 -7.97 11.05 -12.56
C VAL A 135 -6.67 11.44 -11.88
N GLY A 136 -5.72 10.52 -11.82
CA GLY A 136 -4.39 10.83 -11.29
C GLY A 136 -3.31 9.87 -11.74
N SER A 137 -2.12 10.10 -11.25
CA SER A 137 -0.96 9.23 -11.39
C SER A 137 -0.11 9.25 -10.12
N VAL A 138 0.61 8.15 -9.90
CA VAL A 138 1.66 8.06 -8.89
C VAL A 138 2.94 7.57 -9.56
N ARG A 139 4.06 8.26 -9.36
CA ARG A 139 5.37 7.98 -9.96
C ARG A 139 6.31 7.51 -8.86
N LEU A 140 7.00 6.39 -9.06
CA LEU A 140 8.01 5.87 -8.13
C LEU A 140 9.37 5.86 -8.83
N VAL A 141 10.28 6.68 -8.32
CA VAL A 141 11.62 6.85 -8.87
C VAL A 141 12.64 6.44 -7.82
N VAL A 142 13.73 5.80 -8.25
CA VAL A 142 14.87 5.55 -7.37
C VAL A 142 15.86 6.70 -7.51
N GLU A 143 16.27 7.25 -6.37
CA GLU A 143 17.29 8.29 -6.31
C GLU A 143 18.69 7.67 -6.24
N PRO A 144 19.59 7.96 -7.19
CA PRO A 144 20.95 7.42 -7.20
C PRO A 144 21.88 8.19 -6.24
N LYS A 145 21.48 8.33 -4.98
CA LYS A 145 22.27 9.01 -3.94
C LYS A 145 23.62 8.29 -3.71
N PRO A 146 24.73 9.03 -3.54
CA PRO A 146 26.04 8.41 -3.29
C PRO A 146 26.02 7.49 -2.06
N GLY A 147 26.46 6.24 -2.24
CA GLY A 147 26.54 5.26 -1.15
C GLY A 147 25.25 4.47 -0.89
N LEU A 148 24.13 4.84 -1.52
CA LEU A 148 22.87 4.09 -1.42
C LEU A 148 22.66 3.14 -2.60
N PRO A 149 21.97 2.01 -2.40
CA PRO A 149 21.60 1.10 -3.49
C PRO A 149 20.65 1.74 -4.49
N THR A 150 20.79 1.36 -5.76
CA THR A 150 19.91 1.78 -6.87
C THR A 150 18.95 0.69 -7.36
N ASP A 151 18.99 -0.50 -6.75
CA ASP A 151 18.01 -1.56 -7.01
C ASP A 151 16.75 -1.29 -6.17
N PRO A 152 15.58 -1.05 -6.78
CA PRO A 152 14.34 -0.79 -6.04
C PRO A 152 13.83 -2.00 -5.24
N ASN A 153 14.44 -3.18 -5.40
CA ASN A 153 14.19 -4.34 -4.54
C ASN A 153 15.02 -4.31 -3.24
N ASN A 154 16.01 -3.41 -3.13
CA ASN A 154 16.75 -3.21 -1.91
C ASN A 154 16.01 -2.21 -1.01
N VAL A 155 15.65 -2.63 0.19
CA VAL A 155 14.88 -1.81 1.15
C VAL A 155 15.63 -0.58 1.67
N ARG A 156 16.93 -0.49 1.37
CA ARG A 156 17.81 0.66 1.66
C ARG A 156 17.92 1.64 0.49
N ALA A 157 17.32 1.32 -0.65
CA ALA A 157 17.23 2.27 -1.74
C ALA A 157 16.39 3.48 -1.30
N PHE A 158 16.79 4.67 -1.73
CA PHE A 158 16.02 5.89 -1.52
C PHE A 158 15.06 6.05 -2.70
N ILE A 159 13.76 6.05 -2.42
CA ILE A 159 12.72 6.05 -3.45
C ILE A 159 11.79 7.22 -3.19
N ASP A 160 11.59 8.03 -4.22
CA ASP A 160 10.68 9.17 -4.17
C ASP A 160 9.36 8.81 -4.83
N VAL A 161 8.27 9.18 -4.17
CA VAL A 161 6.91 8.91 -4.61
C VAL A 161 6.18 10.23 -4.85
N PHE A 162 5.80 10.47 -6.11
CA PHE A 162 5.08 11.68 -6.52
C PHE A 162 3.66 11.34 -6.89
N THR A 163 2.69 11.99 -6.25
CA THR A 163 1.26 11.81 -6.52
C THR A 163 0.71 13.08 -7.16
N ASP A 164 0.05 12.94 -8.32
CA ASP A 164 -0.61 14.04 -9.04
C ASP A 164 -2.05 13.65 -9.37
N ILE A 165 -3.02 14.41 -8.88
CA ILE A 165 -4.45 14.09 -9.01
C ILE A 165 -5.23 15.34 -9.39
N SER A 166 -6.23 15.19 -10.26
CA SER A 166 -7.23 16.23 -10.59
C SER A 166 -8.65 15.72 -10.32
N GLY A 167 -9.48 16.57 -9.73
CA GLY A 167 -10.89 16.31 -9.45
C GLY A 167 -11.19 15.84 -8.02
N LEU A 168 -10.35 16.16 -7.03
CA LEU A 168 -10.62 15.90 -5.62
C LEU A 168 -11.08 17.19 -4.93
N PHE A 169 -12.21 17.16 -4.22
CA PHE A 169 -12.66 18.34 -3.47
C PHE A 169 -11.96 18.50 -2.14
N VAL A 170 -11.75 19.77 -1.76
CA VAL A 170 -11.52 20.15 -0.37
C VAL A 170 -12.67 19.63 0.48
N ILE A 171 -12.32 18.96 1.58
CA ILE A 171 -13.29 18.35 2.47
C ILE A 171 -13.84 19.42 3.42
N ASN A 172 -15.18 19.51 3.51
CA ASN A 172 -15.85 20.41 4.45
C ASN A 172 -15.47 20.05 5.90
N ASN A 173 -15.31 21.09 6.71
CA ASN A 173 -14.81 21.09 8.09
C ASN A 173 -15.20 19.85 8.94
N GLU A 174 -14.23 18.98 9.26
CA GLU A 174 -14.15 17.98 10.36
C GLU A 174 -12.76 17.31 10.33
N SER A 175 -11.71 18.09 10.01
CA SER A 175 -10.34 17.58 9.82
C SER A 175 -10.24 16.43 8.79
N GLY A 176 -10.96 16.48 7.68
CA GLY A 176 -10.90 15.43 6.64
C GLY A 176 -9.74 15.63 5.66
N TRP A 177 -9.17 14.52 5.18
CA TRP A 177 -8.11 14.48 4.17
C TRP A 177 -8.32 13.34 3.17
N TYR A 178 -7.50 13.33 2.13
CA TYR A 178 -7.26 12.15 1.31
C TYR A 178 -5.99 11.46 1.77
N GLU A 179 -5.96 10.14 1.68
CA GLU A 179 -4.77 9.36 2.06
C GLU A 179 -4.39 8.42 0.93
N GLY A 180 -3.11 8.43 0.58
CA GLY A 180 -2.56 7.49 -0.40
C GLY A 180 -2.14 6.20 0.28
N TRP A 181 -2.38 5.07 -0.40
CA TRP A 181 -2.04 3.74 0.10
C TRP A 181 -1.30 2.94 -0.95
N MET A 182 -0.06 2.58 -0.67
CA MET A 182 0.61 1.49 -1.38
C MET A 182 0.12 0.15 -0.81
N ILE A 183 -0.33 -0.74 -1.69
CA ILE A 183 -0.99 -1.98 -1.29
C ILE A 183 -0.15 -3.18 -1.75
N HIS A 184 0.21 -4.03 -0.79
CA HIS A 184 0.79 -5.34 -1.03
C HIS A 184 -0.28 -6.41 -0.79
N ASP A 185 -0.69 -7.12 -1.85
CA ASP A 185 -1.55 -8.29 -1.69
C ASP A 185 -0.72 -9.51 -1.25
N LEU A 186 -1.17 -10.16 -0.17
CA LEU A 186 -0.46 -11.27 0.45
C LEU A 186 -0.12 -12.38 -0.56
N VAL A 187 1.14 -12.76 -0.65
CA VAL A 187 1.63 -13.83 -1.54
C VAL A 187 1.88 -15.11 -0.74
N VAL A 188 1.50 -16.26 -1.30
CA VAL A 188 1.83 -17.56 -0.71
C VAL A 188 3.35 -17.77 -0.79
N PRO A 189 4.06 -17.87 0.34
CA PRO A 189 5.50 -17.95 0.33
C PRO A 189 6.00 -19.34 -0.08
N SER A 190 7.32 -19.43 -0.31
CA SER A 190 8.00 -20.71 -0.53
C SER A 190 7.96 -21.62 0.72
N VAL A 191 8.01 -22.93 0.47
CA VAL A 191 8.01 -23.96 1.52
C VAL A 191 9.40 -24.10 2.13
N ALA A 192 9.47 -24.24 3.46
CA ALA A 192 10.69 -24.58 4.18
C ALA A 192 10.42 -25.58 5.33
N PRO A 193 11.44 -26.27 5.85
CA PRO A 193 11.32 -27.03 7.09
C PRO A 193 10.85 -26.13 8.24
N PRO A 194 10.02 -26.63 9.17
CA PRO A 194 9.63 -25.85 10.34
C PRO A 194 10.83 -25.53 11.22
N ARG A 195 10.69 -24.48 12.03
CA ARG A 195 11.54 -24.18 13.18
C ARG A 195 11.46 -25.34 14.21
N PRO A 196 12.40 -25.43 15.18
CA PRO A 196 12.38 -26.49 16.20
C PRO A 196 11.10 -26.54 17.05
N ASP A 197 10.37 -25.43 17.17
CA ASP A 197 9.08 -25.32 17.86
C ASP A 197 7.88 -25.75 17.00
N GLY A 198 8.12 -26.18 15.75
CA GLY A 198 7.09 -26.60 14.80
C GLY A 198 6.49 -25.46 13.97
N HIS A 199 6.79 -24.21 14.30
CA HIS A 199 6.29 -23.05 13.55
C HIS A 199 7.03 -22.87 12.22
N ALA A 200 6.41 -22.17 11.27
CA ALA A 200 7.09 -21.77 10.05
C ALA A 200 8.26 -20.81 10.33
N GLN A 201 9.24 -20.80 9.43
CA GLN A 201 10.32 -19.79 9.42
C GLN A 201 9.80 -18.46 8.85
N PHE A 202 10.47 -17.36 9.21
CA PHE A 202 10.13 -16.02 8.69
C PHE A 202 10.02 -16.02 7.15
N GLY A 203 8.92 -15.49 6.63
CA GLY A 203 8.64 -15.42 5.19
C GLY A 203 8.47 -16.78 4.51
N LYS A 204 8.22 -17.87 5.25
CA LYS A 204 7.99 -19.22 4.72
C LYS A 204 6.66 -19.81 5.19
N ILE A 205 6.28 -20.93 4.58
CA ILE A 205 5.24 -21.85 5.06
C ILE A 205 5.85 -23.25 5.25
N THR A 206 5.21 -24.07 6.08
CA THR A 206 5.61 -25.49 6.21
C THR A 206 5.04 -26.35 5.08
N GLY A 207 5.50 -27.59 4.97
CA GLY A 207 4.92 -28.56 4.03
C GLY A 207 3.45 -28.87 4.32
N GLU A 208 3.06 -28.88 5.60
CA GLU A 208 1.67 -29.12 6.01
C GLU A 208 0.76 -27.95 5.63
N ASP A 209 1.23 -26.71 5.80
CA ASP A 209 0.51 -25.52 5.33
C ASP A 209 0.30 -25.58 3.82
N ALA A 210 1.34 -25.90 3.04
CA ALA A 210 1.25 -25.98 1.59
C ALA A 210 0.20 -27.02 1.13
N VAL A 211 0.15 -28.17 1.80
CA VAL A 211 -0.88 -29.20 1.55
C VAL A 211 -2.28 -28.70 1.92
N HIS A 212 -2.41 -27.94 3.02
CA HIS A 212 -3.69 -27.37 3.43
C HIS A 212 -4.17 -26.32 2.42
N LEU A 213 -3.31 -25.39 2.03
CA LEU A 213 -3.60 -24.31 1.08
C LEU A 213 -3.96 -24.83 -0.31
N ALA A 214 -3.23 -25.83 -0.82
CA ALA A 214 -3.49 -26.43 -2.13
C ALA A 214 -4.86 -27.15 -2.22
N ARG A 215 -5.48 -27.47 -1.08
CA ARG A 215 -6.82 -28.09 -1.02
C ARG A 215 -7.94 -27.06 -0.92
N MET A 216 -7.65 -25.78 -0.75
CA MET A 216 -8.66 -24.73 -0.71
C MET A 216 -9.22 -24.45 -2.09
N GLY A 217 -10.54 -24.24 -2.19
CA GLY A 217 -11.22 -23.80 -3.41
C GLY A 217 -10.83 -24.60 -4.65
N SER A 218 -10.41 -23.89 -5.69
CA SER A 218 -9.92 -24.45 -6.95
C SER A 218 -8.41 -24.72 -6.97
N GLY A 219 -7.72 -24.61 -5.83
CA GLY A 219 -6.27 -24.85 -5.71
C GLY A 219 -5.38 -23.68 -6.14
N ASN A 220 -5.86 -22.43 -6.08
CA ASN A 220 -5.05 -21.25 -6.42
C ASN A 220 -3.89 -21.01 -5.43
N ASN A 221 -4.07 -21.34 -4.16
CA ASN A 221 -3.12 -20.99 -3.09
C ASN A 221 -1.90 -21.92 -3.09
N VAL A 222 -0.99 -21.70 -4.03
CA VAL A 222 0.32 -22.38 -4.15
C VAL A 222 1.46 -21.35 -4.12
N PRO A 223 2.69 -21.73 -3.73
CA PRO A 223 3.81 -20.80 -3.62
C PRO A 223 4.00 -19.89 -4.85
N GLY A 224 4.16 -18.59 -4.61
CA GLY A 224 4.33 -17.55 -5.63
C GLY A 224 3.02 -16.96 -6.16
N HIS A 225 1.86 -17.53 -5.84
CA HIS A 225 0.56 -16.95 -6.19
C HIS A 225 0.11 -15.95 -5.13
N ILE A 226 -0.71 -14.97 -5.54
CA ILE A 226 -1.47 -14.14 -4.61
C ILE A 226 -2.43 -15.04 -3.84
N PHE A 227 -2.37 -14.96 -2.52
CA PHE A 227 -3.24 -15.68 -1.62
C PHE A 227 -4.69 -15.19 -1.76
N THR A 228 -5.60 -16.16 -1.77
CA THR A 228 -7.04 -15.92 -1.81
C THR A 228 -7.71 -16.60 -0.61
N THR A 229 -8.61 -15.90 0.06
CA THR A 229 -9.27 -16.40 1.27
C THR A 229 -10.14 -17.64 1.02
N ASP A 230 -10.59 -17.84 -0.23
CA ASP A 230 -11.42 -18.96 -0.66
C ASP A 230 -10.66 -20.02 -1.47
N GLY A 231 -9.39 -19.79 -1.82
CA GLY A 231 -8.57 -20.69 -2.65
C GLY A 231 -8.96 -20.72 -4.12
N ASN A 232 -9.84 -19.83 -4.58
CA ASN A 232 -10.23 -19.71 -5.98
C ASN A 232 -9.29 -18.75 -6.73
N ALA A 233 -9.53 -18.56 -8.03
CA ALA A 233 -8.80 -17.55 -8.81
C ALA A 233 -8.89 -16.16 -8.14
N VAL A 234 -7.81 -15.38 -8.30
CA VAL A 234 -7.73 -14.01 -7.79
C VAL A 234 -8.89 -13.17 -8.31
N ARG A 235 -9.64 -12.60 -7.38
CA ARG A 235 -10.64 -11.56 -7.62
C ARG A 235 -10.22 -10.32 -6.85
N PHE A 236 -9.61 -9.38 -7.56
CA PHE A 236 -9.37 -8.04 -7.06
C PHE A 236 -10.69 -7.29 -6.81
N PRO A 237 -10.63 -6.16 -6.09
CA PRO A 237 -11.75 -5.24 -5.97
C PRO A 237 -12.40 -4.93 -7.31
N SER A 238 -13.72 -4.75 -7.32
CA SER A 238 -14.46 -4.49 -8.56
C SER A 238 -15.72 -3.66 -8.36
N GLU A 239 -16.22 -3.03 -9.43
CA GLU A 239 -17.53 -2.33 -9.40
C GLU A 239 -18.72 -3.26 -9.13
N SER A 240 -18.53 -4.58 -9.26
CA SER A 240 -19.55 -5.58 -8.98
C SER A 240 -19.59 -6.01 -7.51
N ASP A 241 -18.61 -5.59 -6.72
CA ASP A 241 -18.56 -5.87 -5.28
C ASP A 241 -19.74 -5.21 -4.57
N ARG A 242 -20.32 -5.89 -3.59
CA ARG A 242 -21.48 -5.47 -2.79
C ARG A 242 -21.27 -5.88 -1.36
N PHE A 243 -20.86 -4.95 -0.50
CA PHE A 243 -20.63 -5.22 0.92
C PHE A 243 -21.95 -5.60 1.63
N PRO A 244 -21.96 -6.58 2.56
CA PRO A 244 -20.85 -7.48 2.94
C PRO A 244 -20.80 -8.78 2.11
N ARG A 245 -21.62 -8.93 1.05
CA ARG A 245 -21.90 -10.21 0.40
C ARG A 245 -20.87 -10.65 -0.65
N PHE A 246 -20.51 -9.76 -1.57
CA PHE A 246 -19.64 -10.06 -2.70
C PHE A 246 -18.46 -9.10 -2.66
N GLN A 247 -17.26 -9.58 -2.39
CA GLN A 247 -16.09 -8.72 -2.15
C GLN A 247 -14.85 -9.37 -2.73
N THR A 248 -13.80 -8.58 -2.98
CA THR A 248 -12.45 -9.11 -3.24
C THR A 248 -12.10 -10.33 -2.37
N ASN A 249 -11.41 -11.33 -2.93
CA ASN A 249 -10.95 -12.50 -2.16
C ASN A 249 -9.46 -12.41 -1.79
N VAL A 250 -8.76 -11.33 -2.13
CA VAL A 250 -7.37 -11.09 -1.72
C VAL A 250 -7.27 -10.47 -0.33
N VAL A 251 -6.10 -10.58 0.29
CA VAL A 251 -5.77 -10.01 1.61
C VAL A 251 -4.75 -8.88 1.42
N PRO A 252 -5.16 -7.60 1.48
CA PRO A 252 -4.25 -6.48 1.27
C PRO A 252 -3.60 -6.00 2.57
N LEU A 253 -2.31 -5.74 2.51
CA LEU A 253 -1.54 -4.97 3.48
C LEU A 253 -1.35 -3.54 2.95
N GLN A 254 -1.72 -2.53 3.74
CA GLN A 254 -1.79 -1.14 3.29
C GLN A 254 -0.76 -0.29 4.01
N LEU A 255 0.16 0.29 3.23
CA LEU A 255 1.16 1.26 3.68
C LEU A 255 0.69 2.68 3.35
N SER A 256 0.60 3.54 4.36
CA SER A 256 0.22 4.94 4.19
C SER A 256 1.33 5.73 3.51
N MET A 257 0.95 6.55 2.53
CA MET A 257 1.79 7.53 1.84
C MET A 257 1.54 8.95 2.36
N GLY A 258 0.95 9.06 3.55
CA GLY A 258 0.58 10.32 4.16
C GLY A 258 -0.78 10.86 3.71
N ALA A 259 -1.30 11.73 4.56
CA ALA A 259 -2.53 12.46 4.38
C ALA A 259 -2.28 13.79 3.66
N TYR A 260 -3.17 14.15 2.73
CA TYR A 260 -3.10 15.41 1.99
C TYR A 260 -4.49 16.00 1.71
N ASN A 261 -4.51 17.30 1.42
CA ASN A 261 -5.72 18.01 1.02
C ASN A 261 -5.60 18.51 -0.42
N SER A 262 -6.73 18.83 -1.02
CA SER A 262 -6.78 19.39 -2.38
C SER A 262 -6.54 20.89 -2.38
N LEU A 263 -5.96 21.37 -3.47
CA LEU A 263 -5.80 22.78 -3.82
C LEU A 263 -7.10 23.35 -4.38
N GLN A 264 -7.11 24.67 -4.63
CA GLN A 264 -8.32 25.42 -4.97
C GLN A 264 -9.05 24.90 -6.21
N GLN A 265 -8.35 24.39 -7.23
CA GLN A 265 -8.97 23.86 -8.45
C GLN A 265 -9.17 22.34 -8.43
N SER A 266 -9.32 21.78 -7.23
CA SER A 266 -9.57 20.35 -7.01
C SER A 266 -8.42 19.44 -7.45
N ASP A 267 -7.20 19.97 -7.52
CA ASP A 267 -5.97 19.23 -7.77
C ASP A 267 -5.25 18.88 -6.45
N ALA A 268 -4.53 17.77 -6.41
CA ALA A 268 -3.73 17.37 -5.25
C ALA A 268 -2.40 16.80 -5.75
N HIS A 269 -1.31 17.43 -5.32
CA HIS A 269 0.04 17.17 -5.79
C HIS A 269 0.96 17.03 -4.58
N ASN A 270 1.53 15.84 -4.37
CA ASN A 270 2.23 15.49 -3.13
C ASN A 270 3.50 14.68 -3.38
N TYR A 271 4.43 14.80 -2.44
CA TYR A 271 5.71 14.09 -2.38
C TYR A 271 5.76 13.24 -1.11
N TRP A 272 6.35 12.06 -1.21
CA TRP A 272 6.60 11.17 -0.08
C TRP A 272 7.86 10.32 -0.32
N GLU A 273 8.65 10.12 0.72
CA GLU A 273 9.86 9.28 0.71
C GLU A 273 9.52 7.84 1.08
N PHE A 274 9.84 6.87 0.22
CA PHE A 274 9.81 5.45 0.53
C PHE A 274 11.21 4.95 0.90
N ASN A 275 11.41 4.60 2.16
CA ASN A 275 12.60 3.91 2.63
C ASN A 275 12.26 3.10 3.90
N TYR A 276 13.25 2.46 4.54
CA TYR A 276 12.99 1.65 5.74
C TYR A 276 12.52 2.45 6.97
N THR A 277 12.70 3.78 7.03
CA THR A 277 12.20 4.61 8.13
C THR A 277 10.72 4.98 7.95
N THR A 278 10.22 5.00 6.71
CA THR A 278 8.82 5.33 6.38
C THR A 278 7.97 4.10 6.02
N ASN A 279 8.59 2.95 5.74
CA ASN A 279 7.93 1.69 5.36
C ASN A 279 7.36 0.91 6.58
N TRP A 280 6.46 1.57 7.32
CA TRP A 280 5.85 1.06 8.56
C TRP A 280 4.32 1.03 8.47
N ILE A 281 3.71 -0.10 8.84
CA ILE A 281 2.28 -0.39 8.77
C ILE A 281 1.60 -0.14 10.11
N HIS A 282 0.38 0.38 10.06
CA HIS A 282 -0.44 0.63 11.24
C HIS A 282 -0.68 -0.66 12.05
N PRO A 283 -1.03 -0.55 13.34
CA PRO A 283 -1.30 -1.73 14.16
C PRO A 283 -2.44 -2.58 13.59
N LEU A 284 -2.09 -3.74 13.05
CA LEU A 284 -3.04 -4.62 12.36
C LEU A 284 -4.19 -5.07 13.26
N TYR A 285 -3.98 -5.15 14.58
CA TYR A 285 -5.01 -5.51 15.53
C TYR A 285 -6.15 -4.48 15.65
N GLU A 286 -6.05 -3.30 15.03
CA GLU A 286 -7.15 -2.34 14.91
C GLU A 286 -8.13 -2.69 13.78
N LEU A 287 -7.71 -3.49 12.80
CA LEU A 287 -8.50 -3.81 11.59
C LEU A 287 -9.91 -4.36 11.86
N PRO A 288 -10.13 -5.22 12.89
CA PRO A 288 -11.49 -5.61 13.26
C PRO A 288 -12.42 -4.42 13.54
N PHE A 289 -11.87 -3.36 14.10
CA PHE A 289 -12.61 -2.24 14.64
C PHE A 289 -12.72 -1.07 13.66
N THR A 290 -12.29 -1.26 12.39
CA THR A 290 -12.49 -0.30 11.30
C THR A 290 -13.67 -0.68 10.39
N GLY A 291 -14.42 -1.74 10.73
CA GLY A 291 -15.69 -2.09 10.10
C GLY A 291 -15.59 -2.89 8.80
N GLY A 292 -14.49 -3.62 8.60
CA GLY A 292 -14.30 -4.48 7.42
C GLY A 292 -13.84 -5.91 7.72
N PHE A 293 -13.54 -6.28 8.96
CA PHE A 293 -12.94 -7.59 9.21
C PHE A 293 -14.00 -8.66 9.51
N PRO A 294 -13.81 -9.92 9.09
CA PRO A 294 -14.64 -11.02 9.55
C PRO A 294 -14.19 -11.52 10.92
N ASP A 295 -15.13 -11.84 11.80
CA ASP A 295 -14.82 -12.35 13.14
C ASP A 295 -14.23 -13.77 13.16
N ARG A 296 -14.56 -14.56 12.13
CA ARG A 296 -14.17 -15.96 12.00
C ARG A 296 -13.65 -16.25 10.61
N ILE A 297 -12.76 -17.24 10.52
CA ILE A 297 -12.23 -17.68 9.22
C ILE A 297 -13.37 -18.21 8.35
N GLY A 298 -13.50 -17.65 7.15
CA GLY A 298 -14.53 -18.00 6.18
C GLY A 298 -15.93 -17.43 6.50
N ALA A 299 -16.07 -16.59 7.53
CA ALA A 299 -17.30 -15.85 7.79
C ALA A 299 -17.39 -14.57 6.93
N PRO A 300 -18.60 -14.02 6.72
CA PRO A 300 -18.77 -12.69 6.17
C PRO A 300 -18.07 -11.62 7.03
N PRO A 301 -17.68 -10.47 6.45
CA PRO A 301 -17.21 -9.32 7.20
C PRO A 301 -18.40 -8.61 7.86
N ASP A 302 -18.64 -8.89 9.15
CA ASP A 302 -19.80 -8.44 9.93
C ASP A 302 -19.45 -7.47 11.07
N ALA A 303 -18.19 -7.05 11.18
CA ALA A 303 -17.75 -6.16 12.26
C ALA A 303 -18.53 -4.82 12.32
N PHE A 304 -19.06 -4.33 11.19
CA PHE A 304 -19.93 -3.16 11.19
C PHE A 304 -21.29 -3.47 11.83
N GLU A 305 -21.94 -4.55 11.40
CA GLU A 305 -23.23 -5.02 11.90
C GLU A 305 -23.18 -5.39 13.38
N ASP A 306 -22.04 -5.90 13.85
CA ASP A 306 -21.78 -6.24 15.26
C ASP A 306 -21.42 -5.01 16.13
N GLY A 307 -21.44 -3.81 15.53
CA GLY A 307 -21.16 -2.55 16.22
C GLY A 307 -19.73 -2.48 16.75
N GLU A 308 -18.77 -3.10 16.05
CA GLU A 308 -17.38 -3.18 16.46
C GLU A 308 -16.57 -1.93 16.14
N ILE A 309 -17.12 -1.04 15.31
CA ILE A 309 -16.43 0.19 14.92
C ILE A 309 -16.00 0.96 16.17
N GLY A 310 -14.69 1.11 16.29
CA GLY A 310 -14.04 1.82 17.37
C GLY A 310 -14.05 1.16 18.75
N LYS A 311 -14.25 -0.16 18.85
CA LYS A 311 -14.12 -0.89 20.13
C LYS A 311 -12.67 -0.96 20.64
N LEU A 312 -11.66 -0.74 19.80
CA LEU A 312 -10.24 -0.75 20.21
C LEU A 312 -9.44 0.32 19.46
N SER A 313 -8.69 1.13 20.22
CA SER A 313 -7.76 2.14 19.72
C SER A 313 -6.37 1.97 20.33
N SER A 314 -5.32 2.23 19.55
CA SER A 314 -3.90 2.03 19.87
C SER A 314 -3.11 3.34 20.04
N LEU A 315 -3.75 4.40 20.53
CA LEU A 315 -3.07 5.68 20.82
C LEU A 315 -1.81 5.50 21.68
N VAL A 316 -1.83 4.52 22.59
CA VAL A 316 -0.65 4.09 23.35
C VAL A 316 -0.06 2.84 22.69
N PRO A 317 1.17 2.89 22.15
CA PRO A 317 1.84 1.78 21.50
C PRO A 317 2.02 0.56 22.40
N GLY A 318 1.96 -0.62 21.80
CA GLY A 318 2.21 -1.91 22.46
C GLY A 318 1.93 -3.08 21.52
N SER A 319 2.08 -4.29 22.03
CA SER A 319 1.96 -5.52 21.24
C SER A 319 0.52 -6.06 21.14
N GLY A 320 -0.46 -5.16 21.20
CA GLY A 320 -1.88 -5.45 21.03
C GLY A 320 -2.56 -6.10 22.25
N PRO A 321 -3.82 -6.55 22.10
CA PRO A 321 -4.66 -7.01 23.22
C PRO A 321 -4.12 -8.20 24.02
N PHE A 322 -3.31 -9.06 23.39
CA PHE A 322 -2.67 -10.22 24.02
C PHE A 322 -1.19 -10.02 24.32
N GLY A 323 -0.66 -8.83 24.04
CA GLY A 323 0.71 -8.45 24.31
C GLY A 323 0.85 -7.55 25.54
N VAL A 324 1.92 -6.76 25.53
CA VAL A 324 2.24 -5.79 26.58
C VAL A 324 1.33 -4.57 26.45
N LYS A 325 0.78 -4.13 27.58
CA LYS A 325 0.00 -2.90 27.69
C LYS A 325 0.82 -1.83 28.37
N ASN A 326 1.15 -0.77 27.62
CA ASN A 326 2.01 0.30 28.11
C ASN A 326 1.25 1.41 28.84
N LYS A 327 2.00 2.18 29.64
CA LYS A 327 1.46 3.32 30.37
C LYS A 327 1.43 4.56 29.48
N ALA A 328 0.28 5.22 29.42
CA ALA A 328 0.08 6.42 28.60
C ALA A 328 1.04 7.58 28.96
N ASN A 329 1.43 7.72 30.22
CA ASN A 329 2.37 8.78 30.65
C ASN A 329 3.82 8.51 30.24
N VAL A 330 4.14 7.33 29.69
CA VAL A 330 5.46 6.96 29.20
C VAL A 330 5.45 6.82 27.68
N TYR A 331 4.49 6.06 27.14
CA TYR A 331 4.42 5.72 25.71
C TYR A 331 3.39 6.53 24.91
N GLY A 332 2.52 7.27 25.59
CA GLY A 332 1.60 8.19 24.93
C GLY A 332 2.28 9.47 24.44
N ASP A 333 1.51 10.27 23.73
CA ASP A 333 1.94 11.55 23.18
C ASP A 333 1.95 12.61 24.29
N SER A 334 3.13 12.88 24.85
CA SER A 334 3.32 13.89 25.88
C SER A 334 3.29 15.29 25.25
N PRO A 335 2.55 16.27 25.81
CA PRO A 335 2.57 17.64 25.29
C PRO A 335 3.94 18.32 25.45
N TYR A 336 4.81 17.80 26.32
CA TYR A 336 6.18 18.30 26.50
C TYR A 336 7.21 17.59 25.61
N ARG A 337 6.84 16.42 25.08
CA ARG A 337 7.64 15.64 24.14
C ARG A 337 6.68 14.87 23.21
N PRO A 338 6.10 15.56 22.21
CA PRO A 338 5.29 14.90 21.20
C PRO A 338 6.05 13.72 20.60
N ARG A 339 5.32 12.72 20.11
CA ARG A 339 5.95 11.66 19.32
C ARG A 339 6.39 12.25 17.99
N ASP A 340 7.62 11.93 17.61
CA ASP A 340 8.22 12.44 16.39
C ASP A 340 9.00 11.30 15.71
N PRO A 341 8.40 10.67 14.69
CA PRO A 341 9.06 9.63 13.91
C PRO A 341 10.38 10.09 13.27
N ASP A 342 10.58 11.39 13.02
CA ASP A 342 11.82 11.90 12.41
C ASP A 342 13.03 11.77 13.35
N LEU A 343 12.79 11.54 14.65
CA LEU A 343 13.86 11.18 15.59
C LEU A 343 14.45 9.79 15.31
N PHE A 344 13.93 9.02 14.34
CA PHE A 344 14.48 7.74 13.92
C PHE A 344 15.99 7.81 13.66
N ASP A 345 16.41 8.84 12.93
CA ASP A 345 17.78 8.99 12.43
C ASP A 345 18.70 9.75 13.40
N ALA A 346 18.29 9.92 14.67
CA ALA A 346 19.14 10.57 15.66
C ALA A 346 20.44 9.77 15.87
N ASP A 347 21.59 10.47 15.83
CA ASP A 347 22.93 9.92 16.09
C ASP A 347 23.09 9.37 17.52
N VAL A 348 22.26 9.86 18.45
CA VAL A 348 22.27 9.44 19.85
C VAL A 348 21.07 8.54 20.10
N ASP A 349 21.31 7.25 20.35
CA ASP A 349 20.25 6.26 20.54
C ASP A 349 19.18 6.65 21.56
N SER A 350 19.55 7.33 22.66
CA SER A 350 18.59 7.76 23.69
C SER A 350 17.64 8.88 23.23
N GLN A 351 17.94 9.51 22.09
CA GLN A 351 17.11 10.51 21.45
C GLN A 351 16.16 9.91 20.41
N ARG A 352 16.46 8.68 19.92
CA ARG A 352 15.61 7.99 18.94
C ARG A 352 14.20 7.75 19.47
N GLU A 353 13.22 7.77 18.56
CA GLU A 353 11.84 7.53 18.93
C GLU A 353 11.64 6.06 19.33
N PHE A 354 11.18 5.85 20.57
CA PHE A 354 10.95 4.53 21.14
C PHE A 354 9.46 4.18 21.23
N ARG A 355 8.58 5.15 20.95
CA ARG A 355 7.13 5.02 21.05
C ARG A 355 6.52 4.82 19.67
N GLN A 356 7.18 4.10 18.76
CA GLN A 356 6.62 3.87 17.43
C GLN A 356 5.29 3.12 17.56
N ARG A 357 4.23 3.70 16.99
CA ARG A 357 2.90 3.05 16.97
C ARG A 357 2.86 1.96 15.92
N PHE A 358 3.50 2.19 14.78
CA PHE A 358 3.52 1.32 13.61
C PHE A 358 4.49 0.14 13.80
N ILE A 359 4.43 -0.84 12.90
CA ILE A 359 5.43 -1.92 12.80
C ILE A 359 6.00 -1.99 11.37
N PRO A 360 7.24 -2.46 11.17
CA PRO A 360 7.81 -2.60 9.82
C PRO A 360 6.93 -3.46 8.89
N SER A 361 6.86 -3.11 7.60
CA SER A 361 5.89 -3.75 6.67
C SER A 361 6.10 -5.24 6.45
N GLY A 362 7.33 -5.72 6.44
CA GLY A 362 7.67 -7.15 6.37
C GLY A 362 7.27 -7.89 7.64
N LEU A 363 7.34 -7.25 8.82
CA LEU A 363 6.81 -7.80 10.07
C LEU A 363 5.28 -7.88 10.03
N ALA A 364 4.63 -6.84 9.51
CA ALA A 364 3.18 -6.84 9.32
C ALA A 364 2.72 -7.94 8.34
N ASN A 365 3.48 -8.15 7.26
CA ASN A 365 3.26 -9.27 6.34
C ASN A 365 3.43 -10.63 7.04
N GLU A 366 4.44 -10.79 7.89
CA GLU A 366 4.66 -12.01 8.68
C GLU A 366 3.46 -12.30 9.60
N VAL A 367 2.91 -11.28 10.27
CA VAL A 367 1.67 -11.41 11.06
C VAL A 367 0.50 -11.90 10.18
N PHE A 368 0.34 -11.36 8.97
CA PHE A 368 -0.69 -11.82 8.05
C PHE A 368 -0.47 -13.24 7.53
N LEU A 369 0.79 -13.66 7.32
CA LEU A 369 1.11 -15.05 6.98
C LEU A 369 0.65 -16.00 8.10
N ASP A 370 0.91 -15.65 9.36
CA ASP A 370 0.42 -16.42 10.52
C ASP A 370 -1.09 -16.46 10.59
N VAL A 371 -1.77 -15.34 10.35
CA VAL A 371 -3.23 -15.25 10.45
C VAL A 371 -3.92 -16.05 9.34
N PHE A 372 -3.51 -15.84 8.08
CA PHE A 372 -4.26 -16.29 6.90
C PHE A 372 -3.67 -17.52 6.22
N VAL A 373 -2.35 -17.65 6.17
CA VAL A 373 -1.67 -18.62 5.28
C VAL A 373 -1.20 -19.86 6.05
N ARG A 374 -0.68 -19.70 7.26
CA ARG A 374 -0.11 -20.78 8.10
C ARG A 374 -1.18 -21.50 8.92
N ARG A 375 -2.14 -22.07 8.21
CA ARG A 375 -3.33 -22.73 8.78
C ARG A 375 -3.00 -23.99 9.58
N ALA A 376 -1.89 -24.65 9.28
CA ALA A 376 -1.45 -25.86 9.98
C ALA A 376 -0.37 -25.56 11.02
N SER A 377 0.59 -24.69 10.69
CA SER A 377 1.75 -24.45 11.57
C SER A 377 1.56 -23.34 12.62
N PHE A 378 0.55 -22.47 12.47
CA PHE A 378 0.28 -21.40 13.43
C PHE A 378 -1.08 -21.59 14.07
N PHE A 379 -1.09 -21.96 15.36
CA PHE A 379 -2.28 -22.21 16.19
C PHE A 379 -3.45 -22.86 15.43
N PRO A 380 -3.30 -24.10 14.92
CA PRO A 380 -4.29 -24.74 14.04
C PRO A 380 -5.67 -24.96 14.70
N TRP A 381 -5.77 -24.85 16.03
CA TRP A 381 -7.02 -24.95 16.79
C TRP A 381 -7.77 -23.61 16.94
N GLU A 382 -7.13 -22.46 16.68
CA GLU A 382 -7.79 -21.14 16.83
C GLU A 382 -8.49 -20.76 15.52
N ASN A 383 -9.82 -20.63 15.61
CA ASN A 383 -10.70 -20.32 14.47
C ASN A 383 -11.35 -18.93 14.56
N ASN A 384 -11.14 -18.21 15.66
CA ASN A 384 -11.50 -16.81 15.75
C ASN A 384 -10.38 -15.96 15.13
N LEU A 385 -10.73 -15.16 14.12
CA LEU A 385 -9.74 -14.42 13.34
C LEU A 385 -9.12 -13.28 14.16
N ASN A 386 -9.92 -12.61 15.00
CA ASN A 386 -9.45 -11.55 15.90
C ASN A 386 -8.42 -12.11 16.89
N ARG A 387 -8.70 -13.25 17.52
CA ARG A 387 -7.78 -13.92 18.44
C ARG A 387 -6.52 -14.39 17.74
N ARG A 388 -6.60 -14.97 16.53
CA ARG A 388 -5.41 -15.30 15.73
C ARG A 388 -4.56 -14.06 15.47
N LEU A 389 -5.18 -12.96 15.06
CA LEU A 389 -4.50 -11.71 14.75
C LEU A 389 -3.80 -11.13 15.99
N PHE A 390 -4.47 -11.12 17.14
CA PHE A 390 -3.87 -10.63 18.39
C PHE A 390 -2.71 -11.52 18.84
N LEU A 391 -2.84 -12.84 18.69
CA LEU A 391 -1.76 -13.78 19.00
C LEU A 391 -0.56 -13.60 18.05
N ALA A 392 -0.82 -13.53 16.74
CA ALA A 392 0.22 -13.36 15.72
C ALA A 392 0.98 -12.05 15.91
N TYR A 393 0.25 -10.94 16.09
CA TYR A 393 0.86 -9.64 16.34
C TYR A 393 1.74 -9.65 17.60
N ALA A 394 1.23 -10.19 18.72
CA ALA A 394 1.98 -10.23 19.96
C ALA A 394 3.25 -11.10 19.86
N LEU A 395 3.16 -12.26 19.21
CA LEU A 395 4.29 -13.18 19.06
C LEU A 395 5.36 -12.64 18.11
N GLU A 396 4.96 -12.10 16.96
CA GLU A 396 5.91 -11.61 15.97
C GLU A 396 6.57 -10.31 16.44
N VAL A 397 5.85 -9.40 17.13
CA VAL A 397 6.48 -8.26 17.80
C VAL A 397 7.49 -8.71 18.84
N ALA A 398 7.15 -9.70 19.68
CA ALA A 398 8.05 -10.20 20.73
C ALA A 398 9.34 -10.85 20.20
N ARG A 399 9.42 -11.22 18.92
CA ARG A 399 10.65 -11.73 18.28
C ARG A 399 11.66 -10.62 17.96
N VAL A 400 11.15 -9.39 17.74
CA VAL A 400 11.95 -8.22 17.36
C VAL A 400 12.19 -7.30 18.56
N ASP A 401 11.20 -7.18 19.44
CA ASP A 401 11.25 -6.41 20.68
C ASP A 401 12.28 -7.01 21.66
N THR A 402 13.43 -6.36 21.76
CA THR A 402 14.58 -6.82 22.53
C THR A 402 14.47 -6.47 24.00
N ASN A 403 13.78 -5.37 24.32
CA ASN A 403 13.65 -4.85 25.67
C ASN A 403 12.38 -5.36 26.40
N ARG A 404 11.47 -6.01 25.65
CA ARG A 404 10.20 -6.63 26.09
C ARG A 404 9.14 -5.63 26.54
N ASP A 405 9.13 -4.43 25.98
CA ASP A 405 8.10 -3.41 26.25
C ASP A 405 6.88 -3.49 25.30
N GLY A 406 6.92 -4.40 24.33
CA GLY A 406 5.89 -4.64 23.32
C GLY A 406 5.86 -3.60 22.20
N VAL A 407 6.85 -2.74 22.09
CA VAL A 407 7.00 -1.76 21.01
C VAL A 407 8.21 -2.15 20.17
N VAL A 408 8.12 -1.97 18.85
CA VAL A 408 9.31 -2.01 17.99
C VAL A 408 9.81 -0.58 17.89
N SER A 409 10.79 -0.21 18.71
CA SER A 409 11.39 1.13 18.67
C SER A 409 12.12 1.41 17.35
N ALA A 410 12.49 2.68 17.09
CA ALA A 410 13.35 3.01 15.94
C ALA A 410 14.65 2.19 15.94
N SER A 411 15.31 2.05 17.08
CA SER A 411 16.54 1.24 17.21
C SER A 411 16.31 -0.24 16.94
N GLU A 412 15.19 -0.81 17.39
CA GLU A 412 14.89 -2.24 17.19
C GLU A 412 14.41 -2.55 15.77
N GLY A 413 13.72 -1.61 15.14
CA GLY A 413 13.25 -1.72 13.77
C GLY A 413 14.24 -1.22 12.72
N ASP A 414 15.35 -0.59 13.13
CA ASP A 414 16.43 -0.17 12.23
C ASP A 414 16.88 -1.35 11.37
N VAL A 415 16.99 -1.12 10.06
CA VAL A 415 17.33 -2.12 9.06
C VAL A 415 18.69 -2.78 9.33
N ASP A 416 19.62 -2.05 9.98
CA ASP A 416 20.95 -2.56 10.36
C ASP A 416 20.96 -3.32 11.69
N THR A 417 19.89 -3.24 12.48
CA THR A 417 19.81 -3.95 13.76
C THR A 417 19.57 -5.44 13.56
N ALA A 418 20.32 -6.27 14.28
CA ALA A 418 20.11 -7.71 14.33
C ALA A 418 18.92 -8.07 15.23
N SER A 419 18.01 -8.95 14.78
CA SER A 419 16.90 -9.47 15.60
C SER A 419 16.43 -10.85 15.13
N ASP A 420 15.69 -11.59 15.97
CA ASP A 420 15.18 -12.97 15.73
C ASP A 420 16.24 -13.94 15.15
N GLY A 421 17.51 -13.76 15.52
CA GLY A 421 18.63 -14.60 15.02
C GLY A 421 19.13 -14.27 13.61
N PHE A 422 18.65 -13.17 13.00
CA PHE A 422 19.16 -12.65 11.74
C PHE A 422 20.25 -11.59 12.00
N PRO A 423 21.23 -11.45 11.08
CA PRO A 423 22.30 -10.46 11.22
C PRO A 423 21.82 -9.01 11.08
N ASP A 424 20.67 -8.81 10.42
CA ASP A 424 20.05 -7.52 10.19
C ASP A 424 18.53 -7.65 10.02
N ASN A 425 17.86 -6.50 9.86
CA ASN A 425 16.41 -6.37 9.77
C ASN A 425 15.88 -6.17 8.36
N THR A 426 16.66 -6.46 7.31
CA THR A 426 16.20 -6.33 5.92
C THR A 426 14.86 -7.04 5.67
N ARG A 427 14.65 -8.21 6.29
CA ARG A 427 13.41 -9.00 6.20
C ARG A 427 12.17 -8.32 6.78
N LEU A 428 12.35 -7.33 7.66
CA LEU A 428 11.25 -6.61 8.30
C LEU A 428 10.59 -5.60 7.35
N PHE A 429 11.08 -5.45 6.12
CA PHE A 429 10.60 -4.47 5.16
C PHE A 429 10.23 -5.13 3.81
N ILE A 430 9.07 -4.78 3.29
CA ILE A 430 8.64 -5.14 1.93
C ILE A 430 9.29 -4.16 0.95
N PRO A 431 9.93 -4.64 -0.13
CA PRO A 431 10.49 -3.74 -1.15
C PRO A 431 9.39 -3.01 -1.94
N ALA A 432 9.69 -1.81 -2.47
CA ALA A 432 8.73 -0.97 -3.18
C ALA A 432 8.05 -1.69 -4.37
N THR A 433 8.81 -2.54 -5.06
CA THR A 433 8.36 -3.34 -6.21
C THR A 433 7.31 -4.39 -5.86
N ALA A 434 7.14 -4.74 -4.59
CA ALA A 434 6.17 -5.74 -4.14
C ALA A 434 4.79 -5.13 -3.81
N PHE A 435 4.65 -3.81 -3.79
CA PHE A 435 3.35 -3.14 -3.71
C PHE A 435 2.76 -3.10 -5.11
N ASN A 436 1.69 -3.88 -5.32
CA ASN A 436 1.14 -4.17 -6.64
C ASN A 436 -0.09 -3.31 -6.97
N ARG A 437 -0.61 -2.54 -6.02
CA ARG A 437 -1.74 -1.63 -6.20
C ARG A 437 -1.54 -0.34 -5.42
N PHE A 438 -2.26 0.69 -5.85
CA PHE A 438 -2.40 1.95 -5.14
C PHE A 438 -3.88 2.26 -4.96
N ALA A 439 -4.23 2.84 -3.81
CA ALA A 439 -5.56 3.40 -3.59
C ALA A 439 -5.45 4.78 -2.96
N VAL A 440 -6.46 5.61 -3.20
CA VAL A 440 -6.68 6.84 -2.45
C VAL A 440 -7.97 6.67 -1.69
N THR A 441 -7.96 6.92 -0.40
CA THR A 441 -9.16 7.00 0.42
C THR A 441 -9.54 8.45 0.70
N ARG A 442 -10.82 8.68 0.94
CA ARG A 442 -11.30 9.88 1.62
C ARG A 442 -11.58 9.52 3.07
N GLU A 443 -10.91 10.20 3.99
CA GLU A 443 -11.01 9.91 5.42
C GLU A 443 -11.47 11.14 6.19
N ILE A 444 -12.29 10.85 7.21
CA ILE A 444 -12.61 11.80 8.28
C ILE A 444 -11.81 11.28 9.47
N ASN A 445 -11.13 12.17 10.18
CA ASN A 445 -10.37 11.80 11.37
C ASN A 445 -11.32 11.25 12.44
N ASP A 446 -11.47 9.93 12.50
CA ASP A 446 -12.26 9.23 13.51
C ASP A 446 -11.39 8.74 14.68
N GLY A 447 -10.13 9.18 14.74
CA GLY A 447 -9.13 8.78 15.73
C GLY A 447 -8.46 7.44 15.42
N TYR A 448 -8.85 6.76 14.33
CA TYR A 448 -8.16 5.59 13.81
C TYR A 448 -7.18 6.01 12.70
N LEU A 449 -6.02 5.35 12.66
CA LEU A 449 -5.04 5.52 11.57
C LEU A 449 -5.06 4.32 10.62
N ALA A 450 -5.72 3.24 11.03
CA ALA A 450 -5.85 2.06 10.20
C ALA A 450 -6.91 2.34 9.12
N PRO A 451 -6.57 2.19 7.83
CA PRO A 451 -7.58 2.21 6.79
C PRO A 451 -8.54 1.06 7.05
N ARG A 452 -9.77 1.23 6.58
CA ARG A 452 -10.73 0.15 6.69
C ARG A 452 -10.22 -1.04 5.88
N PHE A 453 -10.20 -2.23 6.49
CA PHE A 453 -9.77 -3.45 5.82
C PHE A 453 -10.60 -3.65 4.55
N ALA A 454 -9.99 -4.18 3.47
CA ALA A 454 -10.74 -4.55 2.27
C ALA A 454 -11.60 -5.77 2.62
N PRO A 455 -12.84 -5.50 3.02
CA PRO A 455 -13.98 -5.41 2.12
C PRO A 455 -14.77 -4.11 2.25
N SER A 456 -14.46 -3.19 3.18
CA SER A 456 -15.26 -1.97 3.34
C SER A 456 -14.70 -0.78 2.55
N GLN A 457 -14.23 -1.03 1.32
CA GLN A 457 -13.69 -0.09 0.30
C GLN A 457 -14.55 1.15 0.01
N ARG A 458 -15.61 1.39 0.77
CA ARG A 458 -16.49 2.54 0.78
C ARG A 458 -15.76 3.88 0.92
N ALA A 459 -14.56 3.89 1.49
CA ALA A 459 -13.72 5.08 1.56
C ALA A 459 -12.86 5.32 0.31
N TRP A 460 -12.71 4.32 -0.57
CA TRP A 460 -11.89 4.44 -1.77
C TRP A 460 -12.49 5.48 -2.71
N VAL A 461 -11.64 6.34 -3.23
CA VAL A 461 -12.02 7.34 -4.23
C VAL A 461 -11.27 7.13 -5.53
N LEU A 462 -10.06 6.58 -5.46
CA LEU A 462 -9.25 6.22 -6.62
C LEU A 462 -8.52 4.90 -6.39
N THR A 463 -8.26 4.16 -7.45
CA THR A 463 -7.33 3.02 -7.42
C THR A 463 -6.57 2.88 -8.73
N GLY A 464 -5.41 2.22 -8.66
CA GLY A 464 -4.59 1.89 -9.81
C GLY A 464 -3.79 0.61 -9.57
N ALA A 465 -3.49 -0.11 -10.65
CA ALA A 465 -2.60 -1.27 -10.62
C ALA A 465 -1.18 -0.86 -11.02
N LEU A 466 -0.21 -1.57 -10.47
CA LEU A 466 1.22 -1.48 -10.82
C LEU A 466 1.43 -1.47 -12.34
N GLN A 467 2.23 -0.52 -12.82
CA GLN A 467 2.88 -0.56 -14.13
C GLN A 467 4.39 -0.52 -13.93
N ALA A 468 5.08 -1.61 -14.27
CA ALA A 468 6.53 -1.68 -14.20
C ALA A 468 7.19 -0.99 -15.41
N VAL A 469 8.35 -0.39 -15.20
CA VAL A 469 9.13 0.30 -16.24
C VAL A 469 10.45 -0.42 -16.43
N SER A 470 10.64 -1.01 -17.62
CA SER A 470 11.87 -1.73 -17.97
C SER A 470 12.22 -1.49 -19.45
N PRO A 471 13.42 -0.95 -19.74
CA PRO A 471 14.41 -0.41 -18.79
C PRO A 471 13.86 0.80 -18.03
N VAL A 472 14.43 1.09 -16.85
CA VAL A 472 14.13 2.33 -16.10
C VAL A 472 14.50 3.56 -16.94
N VAL A 473 13.80 4.67 -16.73
CA VAL A 473 14.00 5.92 -17.51
C VAL A 473 14.23 7.13 -16.60
N PRO A 474 15.03 8.13 -17.02
CA PRO A 474 15.15 9.38 -16.29
C PRO A 474 13.79 10.04 -16.08
N ALA A 475 13.55 10.51 -14.85
CA ALA A 475 12.26 11.06 -14.43
C ALA A 475 12.40 12.27 -13.49
N SER A 476 13.54 12.96 -13.56
CA SER A 476 13.76 14.24 -12.90
C SER A 476 14.59 15.19 -13.76
N GLU A 477 14.46 16.48 -13.50
CA GLU A 477 15.19 17.55 -14.16
C GLU A 477 15.76 18.53 -13.14
N GLY A 478 17.06 18.82 -13.25
CA GLY A 478 17.75 19.69 -12.31
C GLY A 478 18.03 18.99 -10.97
N ARG A 479 18.45 19.79 -10.00
CA ARG A 479 18.72 19.36 -8.63
C ARG A 479 17.80 20.11 -7.68
N ASP A 480 17.30 19.41 -6.68
CA ASP A 480 16.51 20.01 -5.63
C ASP A 480 17.42 20.78 -4.63
N GLY A 481 16.84 21.27 -3.54
CA GLY A 481 17.58 22.03 -2.53
C GLY A 481 18.15 21.16 -1.40
N ASP A 482 17.77 19.89 -1.35
CA ASP A 482 18.11 18.97 -0.27
C ASP A 482 19.26 18.04 -0.66
N ASP A 483 20.39 18.21 0.02
CA ASP A 483 21.59 17.38 -0.18
C ASP A 483 21.73 16.31 0.92
N ARG A 484 20.68 16.05 1.71
CA ARG A 484 20.68 15.10 2.83
C ARG A 484 20.97 13.66 2.41
#